data_AF-A0A3N1XR74-F1
#
_entry.id   AF-A0A3N1XR74-F1
#
_cell.length_a   1.000
_cell.length_b   1.000
_cell.length_c   1.000
_cell.angle_alpha   90.00
_cell.angle_beta   90.00
_cell.angle_gamma   90.00
#
_symmetry.space_group_name_H-M   'P 1'
#
loop_
_entity.id
_entity.type
_entity.pdbx_description
1 polymer ?
#
loop_
_entity_poly.entity_id
_entity_poly.type
_entity_poly.pdbx_seq_one_letter_code
_entity_poly.pdbx_strand_id
1 'polypeptide(L)'
;MDQLLLWNKFRFHPFKGSKDTNRKPTKKENEAGLRYLEIILNEFRTINKIIAVGRAAEETILNSTMFQSYATEYVRHPANGGQQKFVEGIRQIINKNNIINE
;
A
#
# COMPACT_ATOMS: atom_id res chain seq x y z
N MET A 1 10.59 12.94 13.03
CA MET A 1 10.16 12.90 11.62
C MET A 1 9.55 11.53 11.38
N ASP A 2 8.26 11.48 11.07
CA ASP A 2 7.63 10.23 10.67
C ASP A 2 8.22 9.80 9.33
N GLN A 3 8.99 8.71 9.32
CA GLN A 3 9.57 8.16 8.09
C GLN A 3 8.47 7.42 7.34
N LEU A 4 7.94 8.05 6.28
CA LEU A 4 6.96 7.44 5.39
C LEU A 4 7.65 6.84 4.16
N LEU A 5 7.36 5.58 3.88
CA LEU A 5 7.75 4.92 2.63
C LEU A 5 6.53 4.73 1.75
N LEU A 6 6.57 5.30 0.54
CA LEU A 6 5.55 5.08 -0.48
C LEU A 6 6.00 3.95 -1.42
N TRP A 7 5.13 2.95 -1.60
CA TRP A 7 5.42 1.80 -2.45
C TRP A 7 4.21 1.36 -3.28
N ASN A 8 4.44 1.07 -4.56
CA ASN A 8 3.45 0.48 -5.44
C ASN A 8 3.48 -1.04 -5.31
N LYS A 9 2.34 -1.67 -5.01
CA LYS A 9 2.24 -3.14 -4.91
C LYS A 9 2.69 -3.88 -6.18
N PHE A 10 2.59 -3.23 -7.34
CA PHE A 10 3.19 -3.65 -8.60
C PHE A 10 3.77 -2.42 -9.30
N ARG A 11 5.08 -2.44 -9.56
CA ARG A 11 5.82 -1.25 -10.02
C ARG A 11 5.84 -1.02 -11.53
N PHE A 12 5.39 -2.00 -12.30
CA PHE A 12 5.43 -1.92 -13.76
C PHE A 12 4.14 -1.32 -14.32
N HIS A 13 4.19 -0.95 -15.60
CA HIS A 13 3.05 -0.48 -16.38
C HIS A 13 2.62 -1.59 -17.34
N PRO A 14 1.85 -2.58 -16.87
CA PRO A 14 1.48 -3.70 -17.71
C PRO A 14 0.51 -3.20 -18.78
N PHE A 15 0.81 -3.51 -20.04
CA PHE A 15 0.02 -3.02 -21.16
C PHE A 15 -0.95 -4.08 -21.71
N LYS A 16 -1.95 -3.63 -22.46
CA LYS A 16 -2.91 -4.46 -23.20
C LYS A 16 -2.90 -4.06 -24.67
N GLY A 17 -2.24 -4.85 -25.50
CA GLY A 17 -2.15 -4.63 -26.95
C GLY A 17 -1.04 -3.64 -27.35
N SER A 18 -1.13 -2.38 -26.92
CA SER A 18 -0.14 -1.33 -27.22
C SER A 18 0.58 -0.83 -25.95
N LYS A 19 1.84 -0.43 -26.07
CA LYS A 19 2.71 0.01 -24.96
C LYS A 19 2.17 1.22 -24.18
N ASP A 20 1.33 2.04 -24.81
CA ASP A 20 0.77 3.25 -24.19
C ASP A 20 -0.51 2.96 -23.37
N THR A 21 -0.93 1.70 -23.30
CA THR A 21 -2.09 1.29 -22.51
C THR A 21 -1.68 0.77 -21.15
N ASN A 22 -2.58 0.93 -20.17
CA ASN A 22 -2.43 0.31 -18.86
C ASN A 22 -3.54 -0.73 -18.64
N ARG A 23 -3.16 -1.91 -18.16
CA ARG A 23 -4.10 -2.90 -17.64
C ARG A 23 -3.93 -3.04 -16.14
N LYS A 24 -4.93 -3.64 -15.48
CA LYS A 24 -4.75 -4.08 -14.10
C LYS A 24 -3.68 -5.20 -14.07
N PRO A 25 -2.76 -5.19 -13.08
CA PRO A 25 -1.87 -6.32 -12.85
C PRO A 25 -2.67 -7.59 -12.54
N THR A 26 -2.21 -8.72 -13.04
CA THR A 26 -2.76 -10.05 -12.73
C THR A 26 -2.47 -10.42 -11.27
N LYS A 27 -3.13 -11.48 -10.78
CA LYS A 27 -2.86 -12.00 -9.42
C LYS A 27 -1.38 -12.38 -9.25
N LYS A 28 -0.81 -13.14 -10.20
CA LYS A 28 0.61 -13.55 -10.19
C LYS A 28 1.57 -12.36 -10.19
N GLU A 29 1.27 -11.32 -10.96
CA GLU A 29 2.08 -10.09 -10.98
C GLU A 29 2.03 -9.35 -9.65
N ASN A 30 0.86 -9.26 -9.01
CA ASN A 30 0.76 -8.69 -7.67
C ASN A 30 1.55 -9.53 -6.65
N GLU A 31 1.42 -10.86 -6.67
CA GLU A 31 2.18 -11.77 -5.79
C GLU A 31 3.70 -11.61 -5.97
N ALA A 32 4.19 -11.49 -7.21
CA ALA A 32 5.59 -11.19 -7.48
C ALA A 32 5.99 -9.82 -6.92
N GLY A 33 5.11 -8.82 -7.04
CA GLY A 33 5.27 -7.49 -6.45
C GLY A 33 5.43 -7.51 -4.94
N LEU A 34 4.69 -8.38 -4.24
CA LEU A 34 4.76 -8.53 -2.78
C LEU A 34 6.12 -9.03 -2.29
N ARG A 35 6.79 -9.90 -3.05
CA ARG A 35 8.14 -10.37 -2.68
C ARG A 35 9.14 -9.22 -2.60
N TYR A 36 9.02 -8.23 -3.48
CA TYR A 36 9.85 -7.03 -3.41
C TYR A 36 9.51 -6.19 -2.18
N LEU A 37 8.22 -6.02 -1.88
CA LEU A 37 7.77 -5.32 -0.68
C LEU A 37 8.32 -5.95 0.60
N GLU A 38 8.30 -7.28 0.70
CA GLU A 38 8.87 -8.04 1.81
C GLU A 38 10.37 -7.74 2.02
N ILE A 39 11.16 -7.76 0.94
CA ILE A 39 12.59 -7.43 1.00
C ILE A 39 12.79 -6.03 1.60
N ILE A 40 11.99 -5.06 1.17
CA ILE A 40 12.13 -3.67 1.62
C ILE A 40 11.76 -3.53 3.09
N LEU A 41 10.66 -4.15 3.52
CA LEU A 41 10.26 -4.10 4.92
C LEU A 41 11.31 -4.78 5.83
N ASN A 42 11.98 -5.82 5.34
CA ASN A 42 13.08 -6.47 6.08
C ASN A 42 14.31 -5.56 6.22
N GLU A 43 14.59 -4.69 5.25
CA GLU A 43 15.64 -3.66 5.34
C GLU A 43 15.23 -2.52 6.29
N PHE A 44 13.98 -2.07 6.21
CA PHE A 44 13.45 -0.99 7.06
C PHE A 44 12.76 -1.55 8.32
N ARG A 45 13.57 -2.10 9.23
CA ARG A 45 13.10 -2.76 10.46
C ARG A 45 12.24 -1.90 11.41
N THR A 46 12.21 -0.59 11.21
CA THR A 46 11.38 0.34 12.00
C THR A 46 9.93 0.42 11.50
N ILE A 47 9.64 -0.08 10.30
CA ILE A 47 8.29 -0.08 9.73
C ILE A 47 7.52 -1.25 10.33
N ASN A 48 6.44 -0.97 11.06
CA ASN A 48 5.55 -1.98 11.66
C ASN A 48 4.08 -1.82 11.23
N LYS A 49 3.79 -0.83 10.39
CA LYS A 49 2.46 -0.49 9.91
C LYS A 49 2.45 -0.36 8.39
N ILE A 50 1.44 -0.93 7.76
CA ILE A 50 1.17 -0.82 6.32
C ILE A 50 -0.14 -0.04 6.14
N ILE A 51 -0.07 1.05 5.38
CA ILE A 51 -1.27 1.80 4.97
C ILE A 51 -1.61 1.41 3.54
N ALA A 52 -2.68 0.64 3.37
CA ALA A 52 -3.16 0.18 2.08
C ALA A 52 -4.00 1.25 1.38
N VAL A 53 -3.50 1.75 0.26
CA VAL A 53 -4.19 2.78 -0.55
C VAL A 53 -5.14 2.13 -1.55
N GLY A 54 -6.42 2.07 -1.20
CA GLY A 54 -7.48 1.45 -2.01
C GLY A 54 -7.72 -0.03 -1.70
N ARG A 55 -8.95 -0.50 -1.96
CA ARG A 55 -9.41 -1.86 -1.62
C ARG A 55 -8.56 -2.95 -2.27
N ALA A 56 -8.17 -2.74 -3.52
CA ALA A 56 -7.32 -3.69 -4.21
C ALA A 56 -5.95 -3.86 -3.54
N ALA A 57 -5.39 -2.82 -2.89
CA ALA A 57 -4.13 -2.94 -2.16
C ALA A 57 -4.35 -3.67 -0.82
N GLU A 58 -5.39 -3.29 -0.10
CA GLU A 58 -5.79 -3.91 1.18
C GLU A 58 -6.02 -5.40 1.01
N GLU A 59 -6.85 -5.82 0.03
CA GLU A 59 -7.08 -7.23 -0.29
C GLU A 59 -5.80 -7.98 -0.61
N THR A 60 -4.84 -7.34 -1.29
CA THR A 60 -3.58 -8.01 -1.66
C THR A 60 -2.72 -8.26 -0.40
N ILE A 61 -2.69 -7.31 0.54
CA ILE A 61 -1.94 -7.44 1.79
C ILE A 61 -2.62 -8.43 2.73
N LEU A 62 -3.93 -8.30 2.96
CA LEU A 62 -4.68 -9.16 3.89
C LEU A 62 -4.73 -10.63 3.46
N ASN A 63 -4.71 -10.91 2.16
CA ASN A 63 -4.66 -12.29 1.65
C ASN A 63 -3.24 -12.89 1.65
N SER A 64 -2.21 -12.11 1.98
CA SER A 64 -0.82 -12.59 2.03
C SER A 64 -0.47 -13.05 3.44
N THR A 65 0.18 -14.21 3.54
CA THR A 65 0.76 -14.69 4.80
C THR A 65 2.02 -13.92 5.21
N MET A 66 2.66 -13.20 4.27
CA MET A 66 3.94 -12.50 4.52
C MET A 66 3.80 -11.29 5.45
N PHE A 67 2.62 -10.68 5.51
CA PHE A 67 2.44 -9.38 6.19
C PHE A 67 1.55 -9.45 7.45
N GLN A 68 1.29 -10.65 7.97
CA GLN A 68 0.40 -10.85 9.12
C GLN A 68 0.87 -10.16 10.41
N SER A 69 2.18 -9.92 10.55
CA SER A 69 2.77 -9.22 11.70
C SER A 69 2.66 -7.69 11.62
N TYR A 70 2.22 -7.13 10.48
CA TYR A 70 2.12 -5.69 10.28
C TYR A 70 0.69 -5.23 10.56
N ALA A 71 0.56 -4.17 11.37
CA ALA A 71 -0.71 -3.48 11.52
C ALA A 71 -1.11 -2.92 10.15
N THR A 72 -2.25 -3.34 9.60
CA THR A 72 -2.72 -2.90 8.29
C THR A 72 -3.91 -1.97 8.44
N GLU A 73 -3.84 -0.78 7.86
CA GLU A 73 -4.94 0.20 7.82
C GLU A 73 -5.26 0.58 6.38
N TYR A 74 -6.55 0.83 6.10
CA TYR A 74 -7.02 1.21 4.77
C TYR A 74 -7.23 2.72 4.65
N VAL A 75 -6.88 3.28 3.49
CA VAL A 75 -7.32 4.60 3.06
C VAL A 75 -7.92 4.54 1.66
N ARG A 76 -8.91 5.39 1.38
CA ARG A 76 -9.51 5.47 0.04
C ARG A 76 -8.46 5.92 -0.97
N HIS A 77 -8.41 5.24 -2.12
CA HIS A 77 -7.52 5.64 -3.21
C HIS A 77 -7.89 7.05 -3.73
N PRO A 78 -6.92 7.93 -4.05
CA PRO A 78 -7.20 9.33 -4.42
C PRO A 78 -7.86 9.52 -5.79
N ALA A 79 -7.77 8.53 -6.69
CA ALA A 79 -8.44 8.56 -8.01
C ALA A 79 -9.98 8.57 -7.93
N ASN A 80 -10.64 8.96 -9.03
CA ASN A 80 -12.11 8.97 -9.18
C ASN A 80 -12.83 9.79 -8.09
N GLY A 81 -12.40 11.04 -7.88
CA GLY A 81 -12.93 11.89 -6.79
C GLY A 81 -12.56 11.37 -5.39
N GLY A 82 -11.47 10.63 -5.30
CA GLY A 82 -10.95 9.98 -4.10
C GLY A 82 -10.26 10.89 -3.09
N GLN A 83 -9.71 12.01 -3.59
CA GLN A 83 -8.68 12.80 -2.94
C GLN A 83 -9.05 13.29 -1.54
N GLN A 84 -10.24 13.87 -1.36
CA GLN A 84 -10.63 14.40 -0.05
C GLN A 84 -10.64 13.30 1.02
N LYS A 85 -11.29 12.17 0.73
CA LYS A 85 -11.35 11.02 1.66
C LYS A 85 -9.98 10.37 1.89
N PHE A 86 -9.10 10.39 0.89
CA PHE A 86 -7.71 9.95 1.05
C PHE A 86 -6.97 10.82 2.08
N VAL A 87 -7.03 12.14 1.91
CA VAL A 87 -6.34 13.10 2.80
C VAL A 87 -6.89 13.01 4.23
N GLU A 88 -8.21 12.96 4.38
CA GLU A 88 -8.86 12.78 5.68
C GLU A 88 -8.42 11.48 6.37
N GLY A 89 -8.40 10.36 5.64
CA GLY A 89 -7.95 9.07 6.16
C GLY A 89 -6.49 9.08 6.61
N ILE A 90 -5.58 9.66 5.79
CA ILE A 90 -4.16 9.77 6.16
C ILE A 90 -3.98 10.62 7.43
N ARG A 91 -4.67 11.77 7.53
CA ARG A 91 -4.62 12.63 8.72
C ARG A 91 -5.08 11.89 9.98
N GLN A 92 -6.16 11.12 9.88
CA GLN A 92 -6.66 10.33 11.00
C GLN A 92 -5.64 9.29 11.47
N ILE A 93 -5.00 8.56 10.55
CA ILE A 93 -4.00 7.54 10.88
C ILE A 93 -2.77 8.17 11.54
N ILE A 94 -2.25 9.26 10.98
CA ILE A 94 -1.08 9.95 11.53
C ILE A 94 -1.40 10.50 12.93
N ASN A 95 -2.53 11.18 13.10
CA ASN A 95 -2.91 11.75 14.40
C ASN A 95 -3.16 10.68 15.47
N LYS A 96 -3.74 9.54 15.10
CA LYS A 96 -3.92 8.41 16.00
C LYS A 96 -2.57 7.90 16.53
N ASN A 97 -1.53 7.86 15.70
CA ASN A 97 -0.20 7.45 16.14
C ASN A 97 0.42 8.44 17.14
N ASN A 98 0.18 9.74 16.98
CA ASN A 98 0.73 10.75 17.88
C ASN A 98 0.10 10.68 19.28
N ILE A 99 -1.20 10.35 19.37
CA ILE A 99 -1.91 10.25 20.66
C ILE A 99 -1.50 9.00 21.46
N ILE A 100 -1.03 7.93 20.80
CA ILE A 100 -0.63 6.68 21.48
C ILE A 100 0.82 6.75 22.00
N ASN A 101 1.60 7.74 21.53
CA ASN A 101 3.02 7.91 21.89
C ASN A 101 3.26 9.02 22.94
N GLU A 102 2.19 9.58 23.54
CA GLU A 102 2.22 10.45 24.74
C GLU A 102 1.69 9.67 25.95
#